data_AF-A0A849DFQ4-F1
#
_entry.id   AF-A0A849DFQ4-F1
#
_cell.length_a   1.000
_cell.length_b   1.000
_cell.length_c   1.000
_cell.angle_alpha   90.00
_cell.angle_beta   90.00
_cell.angle_gamma   90.00
#
_symmetry.space_group_name_H-M   'P 1'
#
loop_
_entity.id
_entity.type
_entity.pdbx_description
1 polymer ?
#
loop_
_entity_poly.entity_id
_entity_poly.type
_entity_poly.pdbx_seq_one_letter_code
_entity_poly.pdbx_strand_id
1 'polypeptide(L)'
;MLKIIVRIILFFLAIAVVVNVVLNLRNSDLTNKATSAKVSEISFAPIAISSNNSEKSKMRVSPSITVEYDDNTSVTHDLSYKVLTKMGDTIGRGKIGLMTDINGDPILKGNDEDISDGPDGNSLISVGGKHYLVTHMEEAPGQLYHTEIKVENGVFSAVDTKPVDLSAMGGTIINCASTKTVYGTHLGGEEDYSLNSIFADANSPFYTDC
;
A
#
# COMPACT_ATOMS: atom_id res chain seq x y z
N MET A 1 -63.87 14.17 41.39
CA MET A 1 -63.08 14.84 40.33
C MET A 1 -61.74 14.14 40.07
N LEU A 2 -60.91 13.90 41.09
CA LEU A 2 -59.58 13.29 40.94
C LEU A 2 -59.56 11.88 40.29
N LYS A 3 -60.53 10.99 40.62
CA LYS A 3 -60.63 9.65 40.02
C LYS A 3 -60.93 9.64 38.51
N ILE A 4 -61.61 10.67 38.00
CA ILE A 4 -61.94 10.79 36.57
C ILE A 4 -60.72 11.28 35.79
N ILE A 5 -59.97 12.24 36.36
CA ILE A 5 -58.73 12.77 35.77
C ILE A 5 -57.67 11.66 35.67
N VAL A 6 -57.51 10.83 36.70
CA VAL A 6 -56.56 9.70 36.68
C VAL A 6 -56.93 8.66 35.61
N ARG A 7 -58.22 8.36 35.42
CA ARG A 7 -58.68 7.43 34.38
C ARG A 7 -58.46 7.97 32.97
N ILE A 8 -58.66 9.27 32.75
CA ILE A 8 -58.42 9.91 31.46
C ILE A 8 -56.93 9.91 31.13
N ILE A 9 -56.07 10.25 32.11
CA ILE A 9 -54.61 10.23 31.92
C ILE A 9 -54.12 8.82 31.59
N LEU A 10 -54.58 7.79 32.31
CA LEU A 10 -54.22 6.40 32.03
C LEU A 10 -54.70 5.92 30.66
N PHE A 11 -55.87 6.39 30.19
CA PHE A 11 -56.40 6.06 28.86
C PHE A 11 -55.56 6.71 27.74
N PHE A 12 -55.17 7.97 27.88
CA PHE A 12 -54.28 8.63 26.92
C PHE A 12 -52.85 8.05 26.95
N LEU A 13 -52.35 7.64 28.11
CA LEU A 13 -51.05 6.97 28.23
C LEU A 13 -51.09 5.59 27.54
N ALA A 14 -52.17 4.82 27.71
CA ALA A 14 -52.34 3.54 27.02
C ALA A 14 -52.43 3.70 25.49
N ILE A 15 -53.13 4.73 25.00
CA ILE A 15 -53.19 5.05 23.57
C ILE A 15 -51.82 5.47 23.04
N ALA A 16 -51.07 6.30 23.77
CA ALA A 16 -49.73 6.73 23.37
C ALA A 16 -48.74 5.56 23.29
N VAL A 17 -48.87 4.57 24.19
CA VAL A 17 -48.06 3.33 24.16
C VAL A 17 -48.45 2.45 22.96
N VAL A 18 -49.76 2.27 22.69
CA VAL A 18 -50.22 1.47 21.54
C VAL A 18 -49.82 2.11 20.20
N VAL A 19 -49.91 3.44 20.08
CA VAL A 19 -49.48 4.16 18.87
C VAL A 19 -47.96 4.05 18.67
N ASN A 20 -47.16 4.15 19.74
CA ASN A 20 -45.71 3.93 19.65
C ASN A 20 -45.36 2.49 19.28
N VAL A 21 -46.08 1.49 19.81
CA VAL A 21 -45.84 0.08 19.50
C VAL A 21 -46.21 -0.23 18.05
N VAL A 22 -47.33 0.31 17.53
CA VAL A 22 -47.74 0.11 16.12
C VAL A 22 -46.83 0.87 15.14
N LEU A 23 -46.34 2.06 15.50
CA LEU A 23 -45.37 2.81 14.69
C LEU A 23 -43.99 2.15 14.68
N ASN A 24 -43.54 1.56 15.80
CA ASN A 24 -42.28 0.82 15.85
C ASN A 24 -42.37 -0.56 15.17
N LEU A 25 -43.53 -1.25 15.24
CA LEU A 25 -43.75 -2.53 14.54
C LEU A 25 -43.87 -2.39 13.01
N ARG A 26 -44.20 -1.20 12.49
CA ARG A 26 -44.18 -0.92 11.05
C ARG A 26 -42.81 -0.54 10.49
N ASN A 27 -41.83 -0.23 11.35
CA ASN A 27 -40.48 0.14 10.96
C ASN A 27 -39.45 -0.99 11.11
N SER A 28 -39.83 -2.13 11.70
CA SER A 28 -39.00 -3.33 11.71
C SER A 28 -39.40 -4.26 10.55
N ASP A 29 -38.44 -4.55 9.67
CA ASP A 29 -38.43 -5.64 8.68
C ASP A 29 -39.08 -5.46 7.30
N LEU A 30 -38.81 -4.32 6.64
CA LEU A 30 -38.71 -4.29 5.16
C LEU A 30 -37.43 -3.61 4.67
N THR A 31 -36.34 -3.65 5.45
CA THR A 31 -35.02 -3.52 4.84
C THR A 31 -34.74 -4.83 4.14
N ASN A 32 -35.10 -4.93 2.86
CA ASN A 32 -34.44 -5.82 1.92
C ASN A 32 -32.95 -5.56 2.08
N LYS A 33 -32.27 -6.38 2.89
CA LYS A 33 -30.81 -6.43 2.92
C LYS A 33 -30.45 -7.05 1.58
N ALA A 34 -30.45 -6.23 0.54
CA ALA A 34 -30.00 -6.61 -0.79
C ALA A 34 -28.62 -7.20 -0.58
N THR A 35 -28.51 -8.52 -0.73
CA THR A 35 -27.25 -9.22 -0.65
C THR A 35 -26.40 -8.61 -1.75
N SER A 36 -25.37 -7.85 -1.39
CA SER A 36 -24.45 -7.30 -2.37
C SER A 36 -23.91 -8.47 -3.18
N ALA A 37 -24.01 -8.37 -4.50
CA ALA A 37 -23.43 -9.37 -5.41
C ALA A 37 -21.94 -9.53 -5.07
N LYS A 38 -21.47 -10.78 -5.08
CA LYS A 38 -20.07 -11.10 -4.76
C LYS A 38 -19.26 -11.10 -6.04
N VAL A 39 -18.00 -10.65 -5.94
CA VAL A 39 -17.05 -10.76 -7.05
C VAL A 39 -16.84 -12.23 -7.39
N SER A 40 -17.13 -12.61 -8.63
CA SER A 40 -16.88 -13.94 -9.17
C SER A 40 -15.58 -14.00 -9.95
N GLU A 41 -15.25 -12.94 -10.70
CA GLU A 41 -14.06 -12.88 -11.55
C GLU A 41 -13.51 -11.45 -11.65
N ILE A 42 -12.19 -11.36 -11.83
CA ILE A 42 -11.48 -10.13 -12.17
C ILE A 42 -10.61 -10.42 -13.39
N SER A 43 -10.82 -9.66 -14.46
CA SER A 43 -10.05 -9.76 -15.70
C SER A 43 -9.48 -8.42 -16.13
N PHE A 44 -8.35 -8.45 -16.83
CA PHE A 44 -7.67 -7.27 -17.36
C PHE A 44 -7.73 -7.27 -18.89
N ALA A 45 -7.92 -6.10 -19.49
CA ALA A 45 -7.77 -5.96 -20.93
C ALA A 45 -6.33 -6.33 -21.36
N PRO A 46 -6.15 -7.11 -22.43
CA PRO A 46 -4.84 -7.61 -22.80
C PRO A 46 -3.91 -6.45 -23.19
N ILE A 47 -2.64 -6.61 -22.87
CA ILE A 47 -1.57 -5.72 -23.32
C ILE A 47 -0.64 -6.49 -24.25
N ALA A 48 -0.32 -5.91 -25.41
CA ALA A 48 0.58 -6.56 -26.35
C ALA A 48 2.00 -6.65 -25.76
N ILE A 49 2.67 -7.78 -26.02
CA ILE A 49 4.10 -7.95 -25.72
C ILE A 49 4.90 -6.86 -26.45
N SER A 50 5.92 -6.32 -25.79
CA SER A 50 6.78 -5.31 -26.38
C SER A 50 7.47 -5.81 -27.66
N SER A 51 7.26 -5.09 -28.76
CA SER A 51 7.75 -5.46 -30.10
C SER A 51 9.13 -4.91 -30.43
N ASN A 52 9.61 -3.93 -29.67
CA ASN A 52 10.86 -3.21 -29.92
C ASN A 52 11.45 -2.62 -28.63
N ASN A 53 12.70 -2.13 -28.69
CA ASN A 53 13.40 -1.57 -27.53
C ASN A 53 12.75 -0.29 -26.97
N SER A 54 12.08 0.52 -27.81
CA SER A 54 11.36 1.72 -27.36
C SER A 54 10.14 1.37 -26.52
N GLU A 55 9.47 0.25 -26.80
CA GLU A 55 8.38 -0.26 -25.97
C GLU A 55 8.88 -0.90 -24.67
N LYS A 56 10.06 -1.55 -24.69
CA LYS A 56 10.68 -2.13 -23.47
C LYS A 56 11.04 -1.09 -22.42
N SER A 57 11.36 0.13 -22.83
CA SER A 57 11.76 1.21 -21.92
C SER A 57 10.58 2.04 -21.38
N LYS A 58 9.33 1.66 -21.67
CA LYS A 58 8.13 2.39 -21.25
C LYS A 58 7.33 1.54 -20.28
N MET A 59 6.80 2.19 -19.24
CA MET A 59 5.73 1.61 -18.44
C MET A 59 4.49 1.49 -19.33
N ARG A 60 3.95 0.28 -19.43
CA ARG A 60 2.75 -0.04 -20.20
C ARG A 60 1.75 -0.70 -19.25
N VAL A 61 0.51 -0.25 -19.28
CA VAL A 61 -0.56 -0.72 -18.37
C VAL A 61 -1.70 -1.28 -19.20
N SER A 62 -2.35 -2.31 -18.66
CA SER A 62 -3.62 -2.79 -19.20
C SER A 62 -4.61 -1.60 -19.31
N PRO A 63 -5.38 -1.46 -20.41
CA PRO A 63 -6.31 -0.33 -20.55
C PRO A 63 -7.46 -0.33 -19.53
N SER A 64 -7.88 -1.51 -19.05
CA SER A 64 -9.03 -1.61 -18.17
C SER A 64 -9.02 -2.88 -17.33
N ILE A 65 -9.76 -2.84 -16.23
CA ILE A 65 -10.11 -3.98 -15.38
C ILE A 65 -11.63 -4.17 -15.44
N THR A 66 -12.07 -5.41 -15.60
CA THR A 66 -13.47 -5.80 -15.51
C THR A 66 -13.67 -6.68 -14.30
N VAL A 67 -14.63 -6.30 -13.46
CA VAL A 67 -15.07 -7.06 -12.28
C VAL A 67 -16.43 -7.65 -12.60
N GLU A 68 -16.52 -8.97 -12.59
CA GLU A 68 -17.76 -9.71 -12.78
C GLU A 68 -18.30 -10.18 -11.43
N TYR A 69 -19.63 -10.22 -11.32
CA TYR A 69 -20.34 -10.60 -10.11
C TYR A 69 -21.18 -11.86 -10.30
N ASP A 70 -21.47 -12.54 -9.20
CA ASP A 70 -22.25 -13.78 -9.17
C ASP A 70 -23.74 -13.63 -9.57
N ASP A 71 -24.21 -12.40 -9.75
CA ASP A 71 -25.54 -12.08 -10.30
C ASP A 71 -25.53 -11.83 -11.82
N ASN A 72 -24.40 -12.10 -12.49
CA ASN A 72 -24.14 -11.85 -13.92
C ASN A 72 -24.08 -10.36 -14.30
N THR A 73 -23.95 -9.45 -13.34
CA THR A 73 -23.57 -8.06 -13.63
C THR A 73 -22.06 -7.93 -13.74
N SER A 74 -21.60 -6.87 -14.41
CA SER A 74 -20.18 -6.53 -14.48
C SER A 74 -19.96 -5.03 -14.49
N VAL A 75 -18.79 -4.60 -14.01
CA VAL A 75 -18.34 -3.21 -14.05
C VAL A 75 -16.93 -3.17 -14.62
N THR A 76 -16.73 -2.32 -15.61
CA THR A 76 -15.41 -2.06 -16.20
C THR A 76 -14.91 -0.70 -15.76
N HIS A 77 -13.64 -0.63 -15.38
CA HIS A 77 -12.93 0.60 -15.03
C HIS A 77 -11.70 0.78 -15.91
N ASP A 78 -11.50 2.00 -16.40
CA ASP A 78 -10.27 2.37 -17.09
C ASP A 78 -9.10 2.39 -16.12
N LEU A 79 -7.95 1.89 -16.59
CA LEU A 79 -6.71 1.88 -15.84
C LEU A 79 -5.71 2.86 -16.43
N SER A 80 -4.96 3.49 -15.54
CA SER A 80 -3.80 4.31 -15.88
C SER A 80 -2.75 4.16 -14.79
N TYR A 81 -1.48 4.37 -15.13
CA TYR A 81 -0.46 4.58 -14.09
C TYR A 81 -0.21 6.07 -13.90
N LYS A 82 0.20 6.41 -12.69
CA LYS A 82 0.76 7.71 -12.35
C LYS A 82 2.14 7.46 -11.76
N VAL A 83 3.12 8.23 -12.23
CA VAL A 83 4.45 8.23 -11.62
C VAL A 83 4.32 8.95 -10.28
N LEU A 84 4.61 8.25 -9.19
CA LEU A 84 4.68 8.87 -7.86
C LEU A 84 5.99 9.64 -7.71
N THR A 85 7.11 8.98 -8.02
CA THR A 85 8.48 9.51 -7.99
C THR A 85 9.34 8.74 -8.99
N LYS A 86 10.48 9.31 -9.37
CA LYS A 86 11.60 8.62 -10.04
C LYS A 86 12.86 8.80 -9.19
N MET A 87 13.74 7.81 -9.20
CA MET A 87 15.05 7.93 -8.55
C MET A 87 15.79 9.15 -9.11
N GLY A 88 16.38 9.94 -8.22
CA GLY A 88 17.00 11.24 -8.53
C GLY A 88 16.06 12.44 -8.45
N ASP A 89 14.75 12.26 -8.33
CA ASP A 89 13.82 13.37 -8.10
C ASP A 89 14.12 14.07 -6.76
N THR A 90 14.10 15.40 -6.77
CA THR A 90 14.13 16.19 -5.53
C THR A 90 12.72 16.32 -4.97
N ILE A 91 12.52 15.83 -3.75
CA ILE A 91 11.21 15.75 -3.08
C ILE A 91 11.35 16.37 -1.70
N GLY A 92 10.74 17.55 -1.52
CA GLY A 92 10.90 18.34 -0.31
C GLY A 92 12.37 18.67 -0.09
N ARG A 93 12.95 18.13 0.98
CA ARG A 93 14.35 18.40 1.38
C ARG A 93 15.35 17.38 0.87
N GLY A 94 14.91 16.25 0.31
CA GLY A 94 15.79 15.16 -0.09
C GLY A 94 15.74 14.86 -1.58
N LYS A 95 16.69 14.04 -2.02
CA LYS A 95 16.73 13.46 -3.36
C LYS A 95 16.52 11.96 -3.23
N ILE A 96 15.44 11.42 -3.79
CA ILE A 96 15.12 9.99 -3.60
C ILE A 96 16.14 9.10 -4.32
N GLY A 97 16.60 8.04 -3.67
CA GLY A 97 17.60 7.12 -4.22
C GLY A 97 19.05 7.61 -4.15
N LEU A 98 19.33 8.81 -3.62
CA LEU A 98 20.70 9.24 -3.36
C LEU A 98 21.35 8.35 -2.29
N MET A 99 22.41 7.64 -2.65
CA MET A 99 23.14 6.79 -1.72
C MET A 99 23.99 7.66 -0.79
N THR A 100 23.92 7.41 0.52
CA THR A 100 24.60 8.22 1.54
C THR A 100 25.32 7.36 2.56
N ASP A 101 26.42 7.87 3.10
CA ASP A 101 27.11 7.24 4.21
C ASP A 101 26.38 7.44 5.55
N ILE A 102 26.97 6.94 6.64
CA ILE A 102 26.41 7.06 8.00
C ILE A 102 26.29 8.52 8.50
N ASN A 103 27.03 9.45 7.92
CA ASN A 103 26.97 10.88 8.25
C ASN A 103 25.94 11.62 7.38
N GLY A 104 25.33 10.94 6.41
CA GLY A 104 24.43 11.53 5.43
C GLY A 104 25.15 12.19 4.25
N ASP A 105 26.46 11.99 4.12
CA ASP A 105 27.24 12.52 3.01
C ASP A 105 27.01 11.64 1.76
N PRO A 106 26.86 12.23 0.55
CA PRO A 106 26.68 11.46 -0.69
C PRO A 106 27.82 10.47 -0.95
N ILE A 107 27.46 9.23 -1.30
CA ILE A 107 28.38 8.27 -1.90
C ILE A 107 28.54 8.63 -3.37
N LEU A 108 29.78 8.53 -3.89
CA LEU A 108 30.09 8.86 -5.27
C LEU A 108 30.32 7.61 -6.11
N LYS A 109 29.74 7.60 -7.31
CA LYS A 109 30.00 6.64 -8.37
C LYS A 109 30.94 7.28 -9.38
N GLY A 110 32.23 7.23 -9.07
CA GLY A 110 33.24 8.01 -9.78
C GLY A 110 33.22 9.47 -9.31
N ASN A 111 32.87 10.40 -10.20
CA ASN A 111 32.74 11.83 -9.86
C ASN A 111 31.29 12.29 -9.65
N ASP A 112 30.33 11.42 -9.94
CA ASP A 112 28.91 11.73 -9.84
C ASP A 112 28.32 11.18 -8.54
N GLU A 113 27.26 11.81 -8.05
CA GLU A 113 26.45 11.25 -6.97
C GLU A 113 25.91 9.88 -7.37
N ASP A 114 26.00 8.93 -6.44
CA ASP A 114 25.41 7.63 -6.63
C ASP A 114 23.90 7.70 -6.39
N ILE A 115 23.13 7.65 -7.48
CA ILE A 115 21.66 7.57 -7.45
C ILE A 115 21.29 6.14 -7.80
N SER A 116 20.71 5.43 -6.84
CA SER A 116 20.31 4.04 -7.05
C SER A 116 19.28 3.93 -8.16
N ASP A 117 19.45 2.94 -9.03
CA ASP A 117 18.50 2.56 -10.08
C ASP A 117 17.65 1.34 -9.71
N GLY A 118 17.85 0.79 -8.50
CA GLY A 118 17.17 -0.41 -7.99
C GLY A 118 16.19 -0.15 -6.84
N PRO A 119 15.12 0.65 -7.01
CA PRO A 119 14.06 0.68 -6.01
C PRO A 119 13.28 -0.64 -6.04
N ASP A 120 13.21 -1.35 -4.91
CA ASP A 120 12.53 -2.66 -4.83
C ASP A 120 11.34 -2.64 -3.85
N GLY A 121 11.52 -3.19 -2.65
CA GLY A 121 10.45 -3.37 -1.67
C GLY A 121 9.82 -2.05 -1.25
N ASN A 122 8.49 -1.98 -1.32
CA ASN A 122 7.72 -0.81 -0.90
C ASN A 122 6.65 -1.16 0.15
N SER A 123 6.52 -0.32 1.18
CA SER A 123 5.43 -0.41 2.16
C SER A 123 4.86 0.97 2.48
N LEU A 124 3.56 1.16 2.21
CA LEU A 124 2.82 2.33 2.63
C LEU A 124 2.29 2.15 4.06
N ILE A 125 2.84 2.92 4.99
CA ILE A 125 2.57 2.87 6.43
C ILE A 125 1.83 4.14 6.87
N SER A 126 0.77 3.97 7.67
CA SER A 126 -0.03 5.08 8.19
C SER A 126 0.14 5.18 9.71
N VAL A 127 0.67 6.30 10.21
CA VAL A 127 0.88 6.53 11.64
C VAL A 127 0.53 7.97 11.98
N GLY A 128 -0.25 8.18 13.05
CA GLY A 128 -0.58 9.53 13.53
C GLY A 128 -1.30 10.40 12.51
N GLY A 129 -2.10 9.81 11.62
CA GLY A 129 -2.81 10.54 10.54
C GLY A 129 -1.94 10.94 9.35
N LYS A 130 -0.68 10.52 9.30
CA LYS A 130 0.23 10.71 8.17
C LYS A 130 0.50 9.38 7.45
N HIS A 131 0.93 9.48 6.20
CA HIS A 131 1.30 8.34 5.36
C HIS A 131 2.77 8.42 4.98
N TYR A 132 3.45 7.28 5.01
CA TYR A 132 4.86 7.15 4.71
C TYR A 132 5.07 5.95 3.79
N LEU A 133 5.72 6.17 2.67
CA LEU A 133 6.22 5.10 1.83
C LEU A 133 7.65 4.79 2.25
N VAL A 134 7.88 3.57 2.74
CA VAL A 134 9.23 3.04 2.93
C VAL A 134 9.60 2.30 1.65
N THR A 135 10.71 2.68 1.04
CA THR A 135 11.21 2.13 -0.23
C THR A 135 12.64 1.62 -0.02
N HIS A 136 12.90 0.39 -0.39
CA HIS A 136 14.25 -0.16 -0.39
C HIS A 136 15.05 0.28 -1.62
N MET A 137 16.38 0.35 -1.45
CA MET A 137 17.36 0.38 -2.53
C MET A 137 18.09 -0.97 -2.55
N GLU A 138 17.93 -1.69 -3.65
CA GLU A 138 18.55 -2.99 -3.92
C GLU A 138 19.99 -2.82 -4.42
N GLU A 139 20.82 -2.17 -3.61
CA GLU A 139 22.22 -1.85 -3.91
C GLU A 139 23.09 -2.03 -2.67
N ALA A 140 24.42 -2.04 -2.86
CA ALA A 140 25.40 -2.12 -1.76
C ALA A 140 26.19 -0.79 -1.68
N PRO A 141 26.21 -0.10 -0.52
CA PRO A 141 25.55 -0.46 0.74
C PRO A 141 24.02 -0.40 0.62
N GLY A 142 23.32 -1.19 1.43
CA GLY A 142 21.87 -1.16 1.48
C GLY A 142 21.37 0.15 2.06
N GLN A 143 20.24 0.64 1.53
CA GLN A 143 19.61 1.87 2.01
C GLN A 143 18.09 1.78 1.89
N LEU A 144 17.39 2.37 2.85
CA LEU A 144 15.95 2.56 2.79
C LEU A 144 15.63 4.05 2.73
N TYR A 145 14.58 4.40 2.00
CA TYR A 145 14.03 5.74 1.93
C TYR A 145 12.68 5.80 2.64
N HIS A 146 12.52 6.81 3.47
CA HIS A 146 11.26 7.21 4.05
C HIS A 146 10.73 8.42 3.27
N THR A 147 9.58 8.27 2.63
CA THR A 147 8.93 9.34 1.87
C THR A 147 7.57 9.67 2.48
N GLU A 148 7.35 10.91 2.92
CA GLU A 148 6.02 11.37 3.35
C GLU A 148 5.11 11.50 2.14
N ILE A 149 3.91 10.93 2.26
CA ILE A 149 2.89 10.87 1.23
C ILE A 149 1.66 11.65 1.69
N LYS A 150 1.17 12.55 0.84
CA LYS A 150 -0.16 13.14 0.98
C LYS A 150 -1.15 12.43 0.07
N VAL A 151 -2.38 12.31 0.55
CA VAL A 151 -3.49 11.76 -0.22
C VAL A 151 -4.60 12.80 -0.26
N GLU A 152 -4.83 13.39 -1.43
CA GLU A 152 -5.84 14.42 -1.65
C GLU A 152 -6.71 13.99 -2.83
N ASN A 153 -8.03 13.92 -2.63
CA ASN A 153 -8.99 13.46 -3.66
C ASN A 153 -8.62 12.11 -4.29
N GLY A 154 -8.07 11.19 -3.48
CA GLY A 154 -7.62 9.87 -3.94
C GLY A 154 -6.31 9.87 -4.73
N VAL A 155 -5.63 11.01 -4.85
CA VAL A 155 -4.33 11.14 -5.53
C VAL A 155 -3.21 11.19 -4.50
N PHE A 156 -2.21 10.34 -4.70
CA PHE A 156 -1.01 10.23 -3.88
C PHE A 156 0.05 11.20 -4.40
N SER A 157 0.70 11.95 -3.50
CA SER A 157 1.82 12.83 -3.81
C SER A 157 2.93 12.69 -2.78
N ALA A 158 4.17 12.55 -3.25
CA ALA A 158 5.35 12.58 -2.39
C ALA A 158 5.70 14.04 -2.05
N VAL A 159 5.94 14.33 -0.77
CA VAL A 159 6.13 15.72 -0.30
C VAL A 159 7.46 15.98 0.40
N ASP A 160 8.06 14.96 0.99
CA ASP A 160 9.39 15.03 1.59
C ASP A 160 9.98 13.62 1.60
N THR A 161 11.26 13.48 1.30
CA THR A 161 11.94 12.19 1.29
C THR A 161 13.28 12.29 2.02
N LYS A 162 13.68 11.21 2.68
CA LYS A 162 15.00 11.10 3.32
C LYS A 162 15.42 9.64 3.53
N PRO A 163 16.72 9.37 3.64
CA PRO A 163 17.22 8.09 4.10
C PRO A 163 16.65 7.72 5.48
N VAL A 164 16.44 6.42 5.71
CA VAL A 164 16.21 5.85 7.04
C VAL A 164 17.56 5.72 7.74
N ASP A 165 17.64 6.17 8.99
CA ASP A 165 18.83 5.99 9.81
C ASP A 165 18.90 4.54 10.34
N LEU A 166 19.89 3.79 9.84
CA LEU A 166 20.16 2.40 10.20
C LEU A 166 21.47 2.29 11.01
N SER A 167 22.02 3.40 11.50
CA SER A 167 23.30 3.42 12.24
C SER A 167 23.28 2.52 13.48
N ALA A 168 22.12 2.39 14.13
CA ALA A 168 21.93 1.54 15.29
C ALA A 168 22.18 0.04 15.04
N MET A 169 22.11 -0.41 13.77
CA MET A 169 22.41 -1.80 13.35
C MET A 169 23.66 -1.93 12.49
N GLY A 170 24.39 -0.82 12.25
CA GLY A 170 25.60 -0.81 11.42
C GLY A 170 25.36 -0.71 9.92
N GLY A 171 24.13 -0.41 9.49
CA GLY A 171 23.72 -0.40 8.08
C GLY A 171 23.11 -1.72 7.63
N THR A 172 22.79 -1.81 6.34
CA THR A 172 22.20 -2.98 5.69
C THR A 172 22.91 -3.27 4.36
N ILE A 173 22.57 -4.37 3.70
CA ILE A 173 23.05 -4.71 2.35
C ILE A 173 21.88 -5.08 1.44
N ILE A 174 21.88 -4.57 0.20
CA ILE A 174 21.01 -4.96 -0.93
C ILE A 174 19.58 -5.26 -0.45
N ASN A 175 18.88 -4.20 -0.05
CA ASN A 175 17.53 -4.35 0.46
C ASN A 175 16.59 -4.68 -0.71
N CYS A 176 16.03 -5.89 -0.73
CA CYS A 176 15.22 -6.39 -1.86
C CYS A 176 13.72 -6.29 -1.52
N ALA A 177 13.00 -7.41 -1.50
CA ALA A 177 11.57 -7.43 -1.27
C ALA A 177 11.17 -6.89 0.11
N SER A 178 9.91 -6.46 0.22
CA SER A 178 9.32 -6.08 1.50
C SER A 178 7.85 -6.45 1.62
N THR A 179 7.35 -6.45 2.85
CA THR A 179 5.93 -6.54 3.15
C THR A 179 5.56 -5.67 4.34
N LYS A 180 4.28 -5.34 4.45
CA LYS A 180 3.71 -4.64 5.61
C LYS A 180 2.95 -5.62 6.47
N THR A 181 3.29 -5.69 7.75
CA THR A 181 2.55 -6.53 8.70
C THR A 181 1.16 -5.97 8.99
N VAL A 182 0.29 -6.84 9.52
CA VAL A 182 -1.05 -6.44 10.00
C VAL A 182 -0.98 -5.42 11.16
N TYR A 183 0.16 -5.32 11.84
CA TYR A 183 0.40 -4.37 12.94
C TYR A 183 1.00 -3.05 12.45
N GLY A 184 1.12 -2.85 11.14
CA GLY A 184 1.61 -1.60 10.55
C GLY A 184 3.13 -1.45 10.57
N THR A 185 3.88 -2.53 10.77
CA THR A 185 5.35 -2.53 10.68
C THR A 185 5.82 -2.92 9.28
N HIS A 186 6.99 -2.42 8.89
CA HIS A 186 7.70 -2.84 7.70
C HIS A 186 8.51 -4.10 7.98
N LEU A 187 8.49 -5.07 7.08
CA LEU A 187 9.43 -6.18 7.03
C LEU A 187 10.15 -6.15 5.70
N GLY A 188 11.48 -6.16 5.75
CA GLY A 188 12.35 -6.17 4.59
C GLY A 188 13.35 -7.32 4.66
N GLY A 189 13.83 -7.74 3.49
CA GLY A 189 14.94 -8.70 3.36
C GLY A 189 16.21 -8.02 2.87
N GLU A 190 17.34 -8.39 3.45
CA GLU A 190 18.65 -8.22 2.82
C GLU A 190 18.85 -9.40 1.87
N GLU A 191 19.20 -9.12 0.63
CA GLU A 191 19.64 -10.11 -0.32
C GLU A 191 21.17 -10.06 -0.44
N ASP A 192 21.77 -11.16 -0.82
CA ASP A 192 23.15 -11.15 -1.25
C ASP A 192 23.29 -12.15 -2.40
N TYR A 193 23.42 -11.61 -3.61
CA TYR A 193 23.59 -12.38 -4.83
C TYR A 193 24.91 -13.17 -4.86
N SER A 194 25.87 -12.85 -3.98
CA SER A 194 27.10 -13.61 -3.81
C SER A 194 26.94 -14.83 -2.90
N LEU A 195 25.88 -14.88 -2.08
CA LEU A 195 25.54 -16.07 -1.28
C LEU A 195 24.93 -17.15 -2.17
N ASN A 196 25.81 -17.96 -2.76
CA ASN A 196 25.40 -19.14 -3.50
C ASN A 196 25.46 -20.37 -2.59
N SER A 197 24.30 -20.97 -2.32
CA SER A 197 24.20 -22.17 -1.46
C SER A 197 25.04 -23.34 -1.95
N ILE A 198 25.39 -23.38 -3.24
CA ILE A 198 26.28 -24.41 -3.80
C ILE A 198 27.70 -24.32 -3.22
N PHE A 199 28.14 -23.15 -2.78
CA PHE A 199 29.44 -22.97 -2.15
C PHE A 199 29.39 -23.24 -0.63
N ALA A 200 28.20 -23.27 -0.03
CA ALA A 200 27.98 -23.47 1.40
C ALA A 200 27.51 -24.89 1.79
N ASP A 201 27.01 -25.70 0.85
CA ASP A 201 26.72 -27.12 1.10
C ASP A 201 28.02 -27.93 1.11
N ALA A 202 28.40 -28.49 2.25
CA ALA A 202 29.60 -29.32 2.40
C ALA A 202 29.62 -30.56 1.48
N ASN A 203 28.47 -30.99 0.94
CA ASN A 203 28.39 -32.09 -0.02
C ASN A 203 28.49 -31.63 -1.48
N SER A 204 28.48 -30.33 -1.74
CA SER A 204 28.62 -29.79 -3.07
C SER A 204 30.06 -29.94 -3.58
N PRO A 205 30.27 -30.33 -4.85
CA PRO A 205 31.61 -30.36 -5.45
C PRO A 205 32.21 -28.97 -5.63
N PHE A 206 31.43 -27.92 -5.37
CA PHE A 206 31.86 -26.52 -5.42
C PHE A 206 32.10 -25.92 -4.02
N TYR A 207 31.88 -26.67 -2.93
CA TYR A 207 32.09 -26.17 -1.57
C TYR A 207 33.46 -25.53 -1.41
N THR A 208 33.47 -24.29 -0.91
CA THR A 208 34.69 -23.60 -0.50
C THR A 208 34.49 -23.20 0.95
N ASP A 209 35.41 -23.62 1.82
CA ASP A 209 35.41 -23.18 3.22
C ASP A 209 35.83 -21.71 3.22
N CYS A 210 34.85 -20.81 3.37
CA CYS A 210 35.02 -19.36 3.30
C CYS A 210 35.86 -18.83 4.46
#